data_AF-F8KWF0-F1
#
_entry.id   AF-F8KWF0-F1
#
_cell.length_a   1.000
_cell.length_b   1.000
_cell.length_c   1.000
_cell.angle_alpha   90.00
_cell.angle_beta   90.00
_cell.angle_gamma   90.00
#
_symmetry.space_group_name_H-M   'P 1'
#
loop_
_entity.id
_entity.type
_entity.pdbx_description
1 polymer ?
#
loop_
_entity_poly.entity_id
_entity_poly.type
_entity_poly.pdbx_seq_one_letter_code
_entity_poly.pdbx_strand_id
1 'polypeptide(L)'
;MTDGFTGNILLKSCEGISSLIFKLLRNQLGNSEHFDAIEKLFDHAESPGGLLCGLERIVVKCHGNVTPRSMLSGISGAIHFIQQNLIERMQVHFSLFP
;
A
#
# COMPACT_ATOMS: atom_id res chain seq x y z
N MET A 1 -7.28 -10.59 8.85
CA MET A 1 -6.85 -11.51 7.78
C MET A 1 -8.09 -11.94 7.00
N THR A 2 -7.98 -12.11 5.69
CA THR A 2 -9.07 -12.48 4.78
C THR A 2 -8.47 -13.32 3.65
N ASP A 3 -9.27 -14.11 2.94
CA ASP A 3 -8.82 -14.78 1.74
C ASP A 3 -8.59 -13.77 0.60
N GLY A 4 -7.87 -14.20 -0.44
CA GLY A 4 -7.51 -13.32 -1.55
C GLY A 4 -8.71 -12.77 -2.32
N PHE A 5 -9.82 -13.50 -2.40
CA PHE A 5 -11.02 -13.07 -3.11
C PHE A 5 -11.78 -12.01 -2.32
N THR A 6 -12.15 -12.31 -1.08
CA THR A 6 -12.85 -11.38 -0.18
C THR A 6 -12.02 -10.13 0.08
N GLY A 7 -10.72 -10.29 0.32
CA GLY A 7 -9.80 -9.17 0.54
C GLY A 7 -9.68 -8.25 -0.67
N ASN A 8 -9.63 -8.83 -1.88
CA ASN A 8 -9.57 -8.03 -3.10
C ASN A 8 -10.88 -7.26 -3.34
N ILE A 9 -12.04 -7.90 -3.11
CA ILE A 9 -13.34 -7.22 -3.18
C ILE A 9 -13.38 -6.04 -2.20
N LEU A 10 -13.00 -6.27 -0.94
CA LEU A 10 -13.00 -5.23 0.09
C LEU A 10 -12.07 -4.08 -0.29
N LEU A 11 -10.82 -4.37 -0.67
CA LEU A 11 -9.83 -3.36 -1.03
C LEU A 11 -10.29 -2.50 -2.20
N LYS A 12 -10.78 -3.13 -3.28
CA LYS A 12 -11.27 -2.40 -4.46
C LYS A 12 -12.56 -1.63 -4.19
N SER A 13 -13.41 -2.13 -3.31
CA SER A 13 -14.58 -1.38 -2.86
C SER A 13 -14.17 -0.13 -2.09
N CYS A 14 -13.19 -0.23 -1.17
CA CYS A 14 -12.66 0.92 -0.43
C CYS A 14 -11.99 1.95 -1.35
N GLU A 15 -11.19 1.51 -2.33
CA GLU A 15 -10.60 2.41 -3.35
C GLU A 15 -11.70 3.16 -4.14
N GLY A 16 -12.75 2.45 -4.56
CA GLY A 16 -13.88 3.05 -5.29
C GLY A 16 -14.68 4.03 -4.44
N ILE A 17 -14.97 3.70 -3.18
CA ILE A 17 -15.66 4.59 -2.24
C ILE A 17 -14.83 5.85 -1.97
N SER A 18 -13.52 5.70 -1.75
CA SER A 18 -12.61 6.84 -1.57
C SER A 18 -12.65 7.77 -2.79
N SER A 19 -12.52 7.21 -4.00
CA SER A 19 -12.61 7.99 -5.24
C SER A 19 -13.94 8.73 -5.38
N LEU A 20 -15.06 8.11 -4.99
CA LEU A 20 -16.37 8.75 -5.00
C LEU A 20 -16.45 9.92 -4.02
N ILE A 21 -15.97 9.73 -2.78
CA ILE A 21 -15.93 10.78 -1.76
C ILE A 21 -15.12 11.97 -2.25
N PHE A 22 -13.92 11.74 -2.78
CA PHE A 22 -13.07 12.80 -3.33
C PHE A 22 -13.73 13.55 -4.49
N LYS A 23 -14.43 12.83 -5.37
CA LYS A 23 -15.17 13.44 -6.47
C LYS A 23 -16.30 14.34 -5.96
N LEU A 24 -17.05 13.91 -4.95
CA LEU A 24 -18.12 14.70 -4.34
C LEU A 24 -17.56 15.94 -3.63
N LEU A 25 -16.47 15.78 -2.86
CA LEU A 25 -15.79 16.90 -2.20
C LEU A 25 -15.28 17.92 -3.22
N ARG A 26 -14.65 17.47 -4.30
CA ARG A 26 -14.17 18.36 -5.38
C ARG A 26 -15.31 19.11 -6.05
N ASN A 27 -16.46 18.47 -6.25
CA ASN A 27 -17.63 19.13 -6.84
C ASN A 27 -18.21 20.23 -5.93
N GLN A 28 -18.13 20.07 -4.61
CA GLN A 28 -18.66 21.06 -3.65
C GLN A 28 -17.65 22.17 -3.34
N LEU A 29 -16.37 21.82 -3.17
CA LEU A 29 -15.32 22.75 -2.72
C LEU A 29 -14.49 23.34 -3.86
N GLY A 30 -14.63 22.83 -5.09
CA GLY A 30 -13.75 23.17 -6.20
C GLY A 30 -12.28 22.80 -5.92
N ASN A 31 -11.35 23.41 -6.65
CA ASN A 31 -9.91 23.33 -6.37
C ASN A 31 -9.54 24.41 -5.32
N SER A 32 -10.17 24.37 -4.16
CA SER A 32 -9.83 25.27 -3.06
C SER A 32 -8.66 24.74 -2.24
N GLU A 33 -7.96 25.61 -1.52
CA GLU A 33 -6.88 25.22 -0.61
C GLU A 33 -7.36 24.20 0.45
N HIS A 34 -8.64 24.26 0.82
CA HIS A 34 -9.26 23.27 1.71
C HIS A 34 -9.36 21.88 1.07
N PHE A 35 -9.67 21.80 -0.23
CA PHE A 35 -9.67 20.53 -0.95
C PHE A 35 -8.26 19.95 -1.02
N ASP A 36 -7.25 20.77 -1.36
CA ASP A 36 -5.86 20.33 -1.42
C ASP A 36 -5.32 19.86 -0.06
N ALA A 37 -5.74 20.53 1.03
CA ALA A 37 -5.40 20.12 2.39
C ALA A 37 -6.02 18.75 2.73
N ILE A 38 -7.28 18.52 2.33
CA ILE A 38 -7.94 17.23 2.52
C ILE A 38 -7.26 16.16 1.67
N GLU A 39 -6.99 16.42 0.39
CA GLU A 39 -6.33 15.47 -0.50
C GLU A 39 -4.97 15.02 0.04
N LYS A 40 -4.17 15.94 0.59
CA LYS A 40 -2.89 15.62 1.24
C LYS A 40 -3.02 14.71 2.46
N LEU A 41 -4.11 14.75 3.22
CA LEU A 41 -4.32 13.85 4.36
C LEU A 41 -4.50 12.39 3.93
N PHE A 42 -4.93 12.16 2.69
CA PHE A 42 -5.13 10.83 2.10
C PHE A 42 -4.08 10.48 1.06
N ASP A 43 -3.09 11.36 0.84
CA ASP A 43 -1.98 11.08 -0.08
C ASP A 43 -1.06 10.01 0.54
N HIS A 44 -1.39 8.76 0.25
CA HIS A 44 -0.63 7.58 0.63
C HIS A 44 0.57 7.32 -0.29
N ALA A 45 1.07 8.34 -1.02
CA ALA A 45 2.23 8.22 -1.92
C ALA A 45 3.50 7.67 -1.25
N GLU A 46 3.51 7.52 0.07
CA GLU A 46 4.63 6.99 0.84
C GLU A 46 4.57 5.49 1.14
N SER A 47 3.53 4.75 0.71
CA SER A 47 3.51 3.30 0.94
C SER A 47 4.58 2.60 0.09
N PRO A 48 5.38 1.67 0.66
CA PRO A 48 6.36 0.88 -0.09
C PRO A 48 5.73 -0.07 -1.11
N GLY A 49 4.39 -0.16 -1.17
CA GLY A 49 3.66 -1.10 -2.03
C GLY A 49 3.30 -2.39 -1.30
N GLY A 50 2.76 -3.34 -2.05
CA GLY A 50 2.34 -4.63 -1.48
C GLY A 50 3.50 -5.60 -1.39
N LEU A 51 3.81 -6.08 -0.18
CA LEU A 51 4.74 -7.20 0.02
C LEU A 51 4.05 -8.52 -0.40
N LEU A 52 4.70 -9.28 -1.29
CA LEU A 52 4.26 -10.64 -1.62
C LEU A 52 4.82 -11.62 -0.60
N CYS A 53 4.03 -11.89 0.44
CA CYS A 53 4.38 -12.81 1.51
C CYS A 53 4.36 -14.28 1.06
N GLY A 54 5.13 -15.12 1.77
CA GLY A 54 5.17 -16.57 1.52
C GLY A 54 6.20 -17.01 0.48
N LEU A 55 7.03 -16.09 -0.03
CA LEU A 55 8.14 -16.38 -0.92
C LEU A 55 9.46 -16.48 -0.14
N GLU A 56 10.48 -17.11 -0.73
CA GLU A 56 11.83 -17.23 -0.15
C GLU A 56 12.65 -15.93 -0.23
N ARG A 57 12.14 -14.90 -0.90
CA ARG A 57 12.82 -13.61 -1.08
C ARG A 57 11.82 -12.46 -0.98
N ILE A 58 12.34 -11.27 -0.68
CA ILE A 58 11.54 -10.04 -0.64
C ILE A 58 11.12 -9.66 -2.06
N VAL A 59 9.80 -9.66 -2.30
CA VAL A 59 9.19 -9.20 -3.55
C VAL A 59 8.16 -8.14 -3.20
N VAL A 60 8.37 -6.92 -3.69
CA VAL A 60 7.50 -5.78 -3.45
C VAL A 60 6.84 -5.37 -4.76
N LYS A 61 5.51 -5.42 -4.80
CA LYS A 61 4.72 -4.96 -5.94
C LYS A 61 4.34 -3.50 -5.75
N CYS A 62 4.90 -2.65 -6.60
CA CYS A 62 4.53 -1.23 -6.67
C CYS A 62 3.17 -1.04 -7.37
N HIS A 63 2.50 0.09 -7.10
CA HIS A 63 1.25 0.44 -7.80
C HIS A 63 1.53 0.73 -9.29
N GLY A 64 0.57 0.49 -10.19
CA GLY A 64 0.81 0.65 -11.63
C GLY A 64 1.06 2.10 -12.08
N ASN A 65 0.53 3.08 -11.34
CA ASN A 65 0.75 4.50 -11.56
C ASN A 65 1.98 4.96 -10.76
N VAL A 66 3.17 4.56 -11.19
CA VAL A 66 4.43 4.83 -10.48
C VAL A 66 4.91 6.26 -10.74
N THR A 67 5.15 7.01 -9.67
CA THR A 67 5.96 8.23 -9.67
C THR A 67 7.38 7.93 -9.18
N PRO A 68 8.39 8.78 -9.46
CA PRO A 68 9.73 8.60 -8.90
C PRO A 68 9.75 8.48 -7.37
N ARG A 69 8.88 9.25 -6.67
CA ARG A 69 8.74 9.20 -5.21
C ARG A 69 8.19 7.85 -4.74
N SER A 70 7.14 7.34 -5.37
CA SER A 70 6.58 6.03 -5.00
C SER A 70 7.54 4.88 -5.30
N MET A 71 8.35 4.99 -6.38
CA MET A 71 9.39 4.00 -6.68
C MET A 71 10.48 4.01 -5.61
N LEU A 72 10.93 5.20 -5.20
CA LEU A 72 11.89 5.35 -4.11
C LEU A 72 11.35 4.75 -2.79
N SER A 73 10.07 4.97 -2.47
CA SER A 73 9.45 4.35 -1.30
C SER A 73 9.46 2.82 -1.40
N GLY A 74 9.13 2.25 -2.56
CA GLY A 74 9.20 0.79 -2.77
C GLY A 74 10.59 0.21 -2.57
N ILE A 75 11.63 0.87 -3.11
CA ILE A 75 13.03 0.47 -2.91
C ILE A 75 13.42 0.59 -1.43
N SER A 76 13.07 1.70 -0.79
CA SER A 76 13.36 1.96 0.62
C SER A 76 12.69 0.92 1.53
N GLY A 77 11.45 0.55 1.23
CA GLY A 77 10.72 -0.52 1.92
C GLY A 77 11.38 -1.89 1.74
N ALA A 78 11.81 -2.22 0.52
CA ALA A 78 12.54 -3.47 0.27
C ALA A 78 13.86 -3.54 1.06
N ILE A 79 14.64 -2.45 1.06
CA ILE A 79 15.86 -2.33 1.88
C ILE A 79 15.53 -2.50 3.37
N HIS A 80 14.48 -1.84 3.84
CA HIS A 80 14.03 -1.97 5.22
C HIS A 80 13.70 -3.42 5.58
N PHE A 81 12.95 -4.15 4.74
CA PHE A 81 12.63 -5.56 4.99
C PHE A 81 13.87 -6.47 5.02
N ILE A 82 14.87 -6.18 4.19
CA ILE A 82 16.16 -6.89 4.20
C ILE A 82 16.92 -6.59 5.49
N GLN A 83 17.03 -5.32 5.89
CA GLN A 83 17.72 -4.92 7.12
C GLN A 83 17.06 -5.53 8.38
N GLN A 84 15.76 -5.77 8.34
CA GLN A 84 15.01 -6.42 9.41
C GLN A 84 15.11 -7.96 9.40
N ASN A 85 15.85 -8.55 8.44
CA ASN A 85 15.95 -10.00 8.22
C ASN A 85 14.58 -10.67 8.20
N LEU A 86 13.62 -10.07 7.47
CA LEU A 86 12.21 -10.47 7.53
C LEU A 86 12.00 -11.93 7.09
N ILE A 87 12.67 -12.36 6.03
CA ILE A 87 12.53 -13.74 5.51
C ILE A 87 13.06 -14.74 6.53
N GLU A 88 14.24 -14.50 7.07
CA GLU A 88 14.88 -15.38 8.06
C GLU A 88 14.00 -15.50 9.30
N ARG A 89 13.45 -14.38 9.78
CA ARG A 89 12.53 -14.37 10.93
C ARG A 89 11.24 -15.13 10.63
N MET A 90 10.68 -15.01 9.43
CA MET A 90 9.51 -15.77 9.01
C MET A 90 9.80 -17.27 8.94
N GLN A 91 10.93 -17.67 8.36
CA GLN A 91 11.35 -19.08 8.27
C GLN A 91 11.54 -19.70 9.66
N VAL A 92 12.24 -19.00 10.56
CA VAL A 92 12.38 -19.45 11.96
C VAL A 92 11.00 -19.58 12.61
N HIS A 93 10.12 -18.59 12.45
CA HIS A 93 8.79 -18.64 13.05
C HIS A 93 7.95 -19.80 12.52
N PHE A 94 7.94 -20.05 11.22
CA PHE A 94 7.18 -21.16 10.64
C PHE A 94 7.78 -22.53 10.96
N SER A 95 9.09 -22.64 11.17
CA SER A 95 9.71 -23.90 11.62
C SER A 95 9.25 -24.36 13.01
N LEU A 96 8.63 -23.46 13.80
CA LEU A 96 8.03 -23.79 15.11
C LEU A 96 6.64 -24.43 14.99
N PHE A 97 6.05 -24.42 13.80
CA PHE A 97 4.72 -25.00 13.53
C PHE A 97 4.88 -26.19 12.57
N PRO A 98 4.91 -27.43 13.08
CA PRO A 98 4.99 -28.65 12.26
C PRO A 98 3.72 -28.90 11.43
#